data_AF-A0A433T6S6-F1
#
_entry.id   AF-A0A433T6S6-F1
#
_cell.length_a   1.000
_cell.length_b   1.000
_cell.length_c   1.000
_cell.angle_alpha   90.00
_cell.angle_beta   90.00
_cell.angle_gamma   90.00
#
_symmetry.space_group_name_H-M   'P 1'
#
loop_
_entity.id
_entity.type
_entity.pdbx_description
1 polymer ?
#
loop_
_entity_poly.entity_id
_entity_poly.type
_entity_poly.pdbx_seq_one_letter_code
_entity_poly.pdbx_strand_id
1 'polypeptide(L)'
;HITTTLYKPSHTPSPYTDCLTYRLRFGYHYHLLTAPVPSSPYRSHARFHSEITERHAILTIKDASKLDDGPIRLQLENDLGSDSAVLKVQINDRPDAPRFPVVENIRDDSVVLSWKPPLNDGGSFITEYVVERNEPPSDKWIRVASTRFAFHNVTGLSPNKEYCFRVFADNFYGRSEPCEPTAPVKTEEPESSRKKKQQEDEFGRKIRGKYDGPKINDYDKFYEDIWKKYHPQPVEVKQGSVYDYYDILEELGSGAFGVVHRCIEKSTGRVFVAKFINTPYPLDKYTVKNEISIMNQLHHPKLINLHDAFEDKYEMVLILE
;
A
#
# COMPACT_ATOMS: atom_id res chain seq x y z
N HIS A 1 -24.33 17.79 -32.61
CA HIS A 1 -23.18 16.88 -32.42
C HIS A 1 -22.34 17.38 -31.26
N ILE A 2 -22.10 16.55 -30.24
CA ILE A 2 -21.27 16.89 -29.10
C ILE A 2 -19.87 16.37 -29.40
N THR A 3 -18.86 17.24 -29.41
CA THR A 3 -17.47 16.85 -29.64
C THR A 3 -16.68 17.17 -28.38
N THR A 4 -16.30 16.14 -27.64
CA THR A 4 -15.50 16.28 -26.42
C THR A 4 -14.03 16.37 -26.81
N THR A 5 -13.35 17.48 -26.48
CA THR A 5 -11.91 17.63 -26.67
C THR A 5 -11.27 17.92 -25.32
N LEU A 6 -10.53 16.94 -24.79
CA LEU A 6 -9.84 17.06 -23.51
C LEU A 6 -8.45 17.67 -23.76
N TYR A 7 -8.19 18.89 -23.26
CA TYR A 7 -6.85 19.47 -23.24
C TYR A 7 -6.31 19.45 -21.81
N LYS A 8 -5.20 18.74 -21.58
CA LYS A 8 -4.34 18.95 -20.42
C LYS A 8 -3.06 19.62 -20.93
N PRO A 9 -2.64 20.78 -20.40
CA PRO A 9 -1.37 21.37 -20.80
C PRO A 9 -0.22 20.46 -20.35
N SER A 10 0.67 20.13 -21.28
CA SER A 10 1.92 19.44 -21.00
C SER A 10 2.88 20.35 -20.23
N HIS A 11 3.37 19.86 -19.08
CA HIS A 11 4.66 20.18 -18.46
C HIS A 11 5.16 21.64 -18.47
N THR A 12 4.30 22.63 -18.22
CA THR A 12 4.76 23.96 -17.80
C THR A 12 3.86 24.51 -16.69
N PRO A 13 4.42 25.17 -15.66
CA PRO A 13 3.64 25.74 -14.57
C PRO A 13 2.94 27.01 -15.09
N SER A 14 1.75 26.82 -15.65
CA SER A 14 0.81 27.92 -15.93
C SER A 14 -0.08 28.12 -14.70
N PRO A 15 -0.39 29.36 -14.29
CA PRO A 15 -1.30 29.63 -13.16
C PRO A 15 -2.77 29.23 -13.43
N TYR A 16 -3.06 28.59 -14.57
CA TYR A 16 -4.36 28.03 -14.93
C TYR A 16 -4.24 26.51 -15.09
N THR A 17 -3.98 25.82 -13.98
CA THR A 17 -4.02 24.35 -13.88
C THR A 17 -5.46 23.88 -13.71
N ASP A 18 -5.84 22.82 -14.42
CA ASP A 18 -7.07 22.02 -14.27
C ASP A 18 -8.40 22.64 -14.76
N CYS A 19 -8.53 22.80 -16.08
CA CYS A 19 -9.81 23.13 -16.72
C CYS A 19 -10.26 22.02 -17.69
N LEU A 20 -11.45 21.45 -17.47
CA LEU A 20 -12.11 20.54 -18.41
C LEU A 20 -13.03 21.33 -19.34
N THR A 21 -12.78 21.28 -20.65
CA THR A 21 -13.54 22.05 -21.65
C THR A 21 -14.35 21.13 -22.58
N TYR A 22 -15.65 21.35 -22.67
CA TYR A 22 -16.56 20.59 -23.55
C TYR A 22 -17.13 21.52 -24.62
N ARG A 23 -17.07 21.11 -25.89
CA ARG A 23 -17.64 21.87 -27.01
C ARG A 23 -18.87 21.18 -27.57
N LEU A 24 -20.01 21.86 -27.49
CA LEU A 24 -21.27 21.38 -28.03
C LEU A 24 -21.60 22.16 -29.30
N ARG A 25 -21.89 21.46 -30.40
CA ARG A 25 -22.25 22.08 -31.69
C ARG A 25 -23.74 21.87 -31.97
N PHE A 26 -24.45 22.98 -32.19
CA PHE A 26 -25.89 23.02 -32.49
C PHE A 26 -26.14 23.66 -33.87
N GLY A 27 -27.30 23.39 -34.46
CA GLY A 27 -27.73 24.00 -35.73
C GLY A 27 -28.67 25.18 -35.47
N TYR A 28 -28.26 26.38 -35.88
CA TYR A 28 -28.97 27.67 -35.88
C TYR A 28 -29.65 28.16 -34.58
N HIS A 29 -29.24 29.36 -34.13
CA HIS A 29 -29.93 30.26 -33.18
C HIS A 29 -30.57 29.60 -31.94
N TYR A 30 -29.74 28.95 -31.11
CA TYR A 30 -30.11 28.60 -29.75
C TYR A 30 -29.36 29.50 -28.77
N HIS A 31 -30.04 29.98 -27.73
CA HIS A 31 -29.42 30.62 -26.57
C HIS A 31 -29.33 29.58 -25.44
N LEU A 32 -28.20 29.49 -24.75
CA LEU A 32 -28.08 28.61 -23.57
C LEU A 32 -28.41 29.47 -22.35
N LEU A 33 -29.57 29.22 -21.72
CA LEU A 33 -30.09 30.04 -20.62
C LEU A 33 -29.59 29.61 -19.24
N THR A 34 -29.01 28.41 -19.07
CA THR A 34 -28.66 27.93 -17.73
C THR A 34 -27.41 27.07 -17.67
N ALA A 35 -26.65 27.30 -16.59
CA ALA A 35 -25.54 26.48 -16.13
C ALA A 35 -25.93 25.00 -16.04
N PRO A 36 -24.95 24.06 -16.13
CA PRO A 36 -25.23 22.65 -15.94
C PRO A 36 -26.06 22.45 -14.66
N VAL A 37 -27.23 21.84 -14.78
CA VAL A 37 -28.03 21.47 -13.60
C VAL A 37 -27.37 20.23 -13.03
N PRO A 38 -26.68 20.31 -11.89
CA PRO A 38 -26.15 19.11 -11.27
C PRO A 38 -27.32 18.21 -10.90
N SER A 39 -27.19 16.90 -11.10
CA SER A 39 -28.18 15.93 -10.63
C SER A 39 -28.34 15.92 -9.11
N SER A 40 -27.52 16.69 -8.38
CA SER A 40 -27.55 16.86 -6.93
C SER A 40 -27.46 18.36 -6.57
N PRO A 41 -28.36 18.88 -5.70
CA PRO A 41 -28.37 20.29 -5.30
C PRO A 41 -27.15 20.74 -4.47
N TYR A 42 -26.23 19.83 -4.13
CA TYR A 42 -25.03 20.11 -3.34
C TYR A 42 -23.79 20.49 -4.17
N ARG A 43 -23.85 20.51 -5.50
CA ARG A 43 -22.72 20.94 -6.34
C ARG A 43 -22.76 22.46 -6.53
N SER A 44 -21.83 23.17 -5.92
CA SER A 44 -21.75 24.63 -5.97
C SER A 44 -21.54 25.15 -7.41
N HIS A 45 -22.26 26.22 -7.76
CA HIS A 45 -22.37 26.78 -9.11
C HIS A 45 -21.15 27.61 -9.56
N ALA A 46 -20.16 27.84 -8.69
CA ALA A 46 -19.09 28.84 -8.90
C ALA A 46 -17.86 28.37 -9.70
N ARG A 47 -17.83 27.10 -10.14
CA ARG A 47 -16.68 26.51 -10.87
C ARG A 47 -16.95 26.26 -12.36
N PHE A 48 -18.18 26.46 -12.82
CA PHE A 48 -18.58 26.26 -14.21
C PHE A 48 -18.59 27.60 -14.95
N HIS A 49 -17.78 27.71 -16.00
CA HIS A 49 -17.76 28.84 -16.92
C HIS A 49 -18.33 28.39 -18.25
N SER A 50 -19.33 29.08 -18.77
CA SER A 50 -19.94 28.75 -20.06
C SER A 50 -19.77 29.90 -21.04
N GLU A 51 -19.23 29.61 -22.22
CA GLU A 51 -19.15 30.57 -23.34
C GLU A 51 -20.05 30.10 -24.46
N ILE A 52 -20.86 31.01 -25.00
CA ILE A 52 -21.87 30.67 -26.00
C ILE A 52 -21.64 31.52 -27.22
N THR A 53 -21.69 30.88 -28.39
CA THR A 53 -21.69 31.53 -29.69
C THR A 53 -22.88 31.03 -30.51
N GLU A 54 -23.15 31.64 -31.65
CA GLU A 54 -24.28 31.27 -32.53
C GLU A 54 -24.31 29.79 -32.99
N ARG A 55 -23.16 29.09 -32.93
CA ARG A 55 -23.01 27.72 -33.44
C ARG A 55 -22.48 26.72 -32.43
N HIS A 56 -22.00 27.19 -31.27
CA HIS A 56 -21.48 26.31 -30.24
C HIS A 56 -21.58 26.89 -28.84
N ALA A 57 -21.78 26.02 -27.86
CA ALA A 57 -21.57 26.31 -26.45
C ALA A 57 -20.30 25.59 -25.96
N ILE A 58 -19.52 26.27 -25.14
CA ILE A 58 -18.33 25.77 -24.46
C ILE A 58 -18.65 25.73 -22.97
N LEU A 59 -18.52 24.56 -22.35
CA LEU A 59 -18.57 24.42 -20.90
C LEU A 59 -17.16 24.17 -20.39
N THR A 60 -16.70 25.02 -19.49
CA THR A 60 -15.42 24.91 -18.81
C THR A 60 -15.66 24.66 -17.33
N ILE A 61 -15.13 23.56 -16.80
CA ILE A 61 -15.11 23.29 -15.36
C ILE A 61 -13.72 23.64 -14.85
N LYS A 62 -13.61 24.72 -14.06
CA LYS A 62 -12.37 25.12 -13.39
C LYS A 62 -12.19 24.31 -12.11
N ASP A 63 -10.94 23.95 -11.79
CA ASP A 63 -10.57 23.17 -10.60
C ASP A 63 -11.43 21.91 -10.46
N ALA A 64 -11.51 21.15 -11.55
CA ALA A 64 -12.33 19.96 -11.62
C ALA A 64 -11.80 18.88 -10.66
N SER A 65 -12.67 18.33 -9.83
CA SER A 65 -12.33 17.35 -8.79
C SER A 65 -13.17 16.09 -8.94
N LYS A 66 -12.83 15.02 -8.21
CA LYS A 66 -13.62 13.77 -8.26
C LYS A 66 -15.11 13.96 -7.89
N LEU A 67 -15.45 15.03 -7.17
CA LEU A 67 -16.84 15.39 -6.86
C LEU A 67 -17.66 15.79 -8.10
N ASP A 68 -17.00 16.20 -9.18
CA ASP A 68 -17.63 16.63 -10.42
C ASP A 68 -17.83 15.46 -11.40
N ASP A 69 -17.41 14.25 -11.03
CA ASP A 69 -17.63 13.00 -11.78
C ASP A 69 -19.12 12.67 -11.91
N GLY A 70 -19.51 12.05 -13.02
CA GLY A 70 -20.87 11.60 -13.26
C GLY A 70 -21.63 12.40 -14.34
N PRO A 71 -22.95 12.14 -14.49
CA PRO A 71 -23.74 12.73 -15.54
C PRO A 71 -24.06 14.20 -15.24
N ILE A 72 -23.74 15.07 -16.19
CA ILE A 72 -24.12 16.48 -16.19
C ILE A 72 -25.19 16.67 -17.26
N ARG A 73 -26.36 17.20 -16.89
CA ARG A 73 -27.40 17.57 -17.85
C ARG A 73 -27.22 19.02 -18.30
N LEU A 74 -27.18 19.21 -19.59
CA LEU A 74 -27.18 20.50 -20.26
C LEU A 74 -28.55 20.70 -20.89
N GLN A 75 -29.16 21.85 -20.65
CA GLN A 75 -30.46 22.21 -21.20
C GLN A 75 -30.33 23.51 -21.99
N LEU A 76 -30.83 23.49 -23.21
CA LEU A 76 -30.89 24.62 -24.15
C LEU A 76 -32.33 25.07 -24.32
N GLU A 77 -32.56 26.35 -24.53
CA GLU A 77 -33.91 26.89 -24.73
C GLU A 77 -33.88 28.13 -25.63
N ASN A 78 -34.82 28.24 -26.55
CA ASN A 78 -35.08 29.46 -27.31
C ASN A 78 -36.59 29.71 -27.40
N ASP A 79 -36.99 30.79 -28.07
CA ASP A 79 -38.39 31.20 -28.23
C ASP A 79 -39.27 30.14 -28.93
N LEU A 80 -38.66 29.10 -29.52
CA LEU A 80 -39.33 28.00 -30.23
C LEU A 80 -39.36 26.68 -29.43
N GLY A 81 -38.64 26.59 -28.31
CA GLY A 81 -38.65 25.41 -27.43
C GLY A 81 -37.32 25.12 -26.74
N SER A 82 -37.29 24.00 -26.02
CA SER A 82 -36.13 23.53 -25.24
C SER A 82 -35.65 22.15 -25.67
N ASP A 83 -34.34 21.91 -25.57
CA ASP A 83 -33.71 20.59 -25.76
C ASP A 83 -32.72 20.30 -24.62
N SER A 84 -32.39 19.03 -24.37
CA SER A 84 -31.41 18.67 -23.34
C SER A 84 -30.49 17.53 -23.76
N ALA A 85 -29.24 17.60 -23.30
CA ALA A 85 -28.23 16.56 -23.49
C ALA A 85 -27.59 16.18 -22.16
N VAL A 86 -27.24 14.91 -21.99
CA VAL A 86 -26.49 14.43 -20.83
C VAL A 86 -25.05 14.14 -21.24
N LEU A 87 -24.12 14.80 -20.57
CA LEU A 87 -22.69 14.60 -20.69
C LEU A 87 -22.20 13.72 -19.54
N LYS A 88 -21.57 12.58 -19.85
CA LYS A 88 -20.91 11.76 -18.82
C LYS A 88 -19.50 12.30 -18.59
N VAL A 89 -19.31 13.01 -17.48
CA VAL A 89 -17.99 13.49 -17.07
C VAL A 89 -17.28 12.40 -16.29
N GLN A 90 -16.05 12.08 -16.68
CA GLN A 90 -15.16 11.21 -15.92
C GLN A 90 -13.89 11.99 -15.59
N ILE A 91 -13.64 12.19 -14.31
CA ILE A 91 -12.45 12.88 -13.83
C ILE A 91 -11.46 11.85 -13.36
N ASN A 92 -10.35 11.78 -14.10
CA ASN A 92 -9.24 10.90 -13.80
C ASN A 92 -8.02 11.74 -13.45
N ASP A 93 -7.27 11.29 -12.46
CA ASP A 93 -6.10 11.93 -11.92
C ASP A 93 -4.97 10.90 -11.76
N ARG A 94 -3.79 11.36 -11.35
CA ARG A 94 -2.71 10.48 -10.90
C ARG A 94 -3.13 9.71 -9.64
N PRO A 95 -2.53 8.54 -9.37
CA PRO A 95 -2.82 7.78 -8.16
C PRO A 95 -2.32 8.50 -6.90
N ASP A 96 -2.87 8.09 -5.75
CA ASP A 96 -2.22 8.36 -4.47
C ASP A 96 -0.89 7.59 -4.35
N ALA A 97 -0.07 7.96 -3.35
CA ALA A 97 1.15 7.25 -3.05
C ALA A 97 0.89 5.77 -2.67
N PRO A 98 1.77 4.83 -3.06
CA PRO A 98 1.78 3.48 -2.50
C PRO A 98 1.87 3.50 -0.97
N ARG A 99 1.43 2.42 -0.34
CA ARG A 99 1.34 2.33 1.13
C ARG A 99 2.19 1.20 1.67
N PHE A 100 2.66 1.38 2.91
CA PHE A 100 3.33 0.34 3.68
C PHE A 100 4.51 -0.33 2.93
N PRO A 101 5.56 0.42 2.57
CA PRO A 101 6.77 -0.21 2.04
C PRO A 101 7.42 -1.05 3.13
N VAL A 102 7.57 -2.35 2.89
CA VAL A 102 8.15 -3.33 3.81
C VAL A 102 9.40 -3.91 3.20
N VAL A 103 10.43 -4.03 4.03
CA VAL A 103 11.67 -4.74 3.71
C VAL A 103 11.47 -6.19 4.15
N GLU A 104 11.36 -7.10 3.17
CA GLU A 104 11.06 -8.51 3.40
C GLU A 104 12.31 -9.35 3.60
N ASN A 105 13.38 -9.02 2.87
CA ASN A 105 14.64 -9.73 2.93
C ASN A 105 15.81 -8.82 2.58
N ILE A 106 16.96 -9.06 3.20
CA ILE A 106 18.19 -8.28 3.03
C ILE A 106 19.32 -9.26 2.79
N ARG A 107 20.04 -9.05 1.69
CA ARG A 107 21.25 -9.78 1.30
C ARG A 107 22.43 -8.81 1.19
N ASP A 108 23.57 -9.32 0.79
CA ASP A 108 24.79 -8.53 0.56
C ASP A 108 24.66 -7.62 -0.67
N ASP A 109 23.99 -8.10 -1.73
CA ASP A 109 23.86 -7.37 -3.00
C ASP A 109 22.41 -6.97 -3.36
N SER A 110 21.44 -7.32 -2.51
CA SER A 110 20.03 -7.19 -2.84
C SER A 110 19.11 -6.99 -1.64
N VAL A 111 17.97 -6.35 -1.88
CA VAL A 111 16.90 -6.13 -0.89
C VAL A 111 15.55 -6.42 -1.54
N VAL A 112 14.75 -7.28 -0.91
CA VAL A 112 13.38 -7.59 -1.34
C VAL A 112 12.42 -6.64 -0.65
N LEU A 113 11.66 -5.91 -1.46
CA LEU A 113 10.66 -4.94 -1.03
C LEU A 113 9.25 -5.40 -1.41
N SER A 114 8.29 -5.14 -0.53
CA SER A 114 6.86 -5.28 -0.81
C SER A 114 6.12 -4.00 -0.40
N TRP A 115 4.96 -3.75 -0.97
CA TRP A 115 4.09 -2.63 -0.58
C TRP A 115 2.63 -2.95 -0.88
N LYS A 116 1.73 -2.04 -0.51
CA LYS A 116 0.31 -2.08 -0.87
C LYS A 116 -0.02 -1.02 -1.92
N PRO A 117 -0.93 -1.32 -2.86
CA PRO A 117 -1.47 -0.32 -3.78
C PRO A 117 -2.07 0.89 -3.04
N PRO A 118 -2.12 2.06 -3.70
CA PRO A 118 -2.84 3.22 -3.17
C PRO A 118 -4.31 2.90 -2.91
N LEU A 119 -4.96 3.66 -2.02
CA LEU A 119 -6.41 3.55 -1.79
C LEU A 119 -7.19 4.06 -3.00
N ASN A 120 -6.71 5.15 -3.59
CA ASN A 120 -7.29 5.78 -4.75
C ASN A 120 -6.29 5.70 -5.91
N ASP A 121 -6.70 5.05 -7.00
CA ASP A 121 -5.90 4.94 -8.22
C ASP A 121 -6.09 6.15 -9.15
N GLY A 122 -6.83 7.17 -8.72
CA GLY A 122 -7.13 8.35 -9.51
C GLY A 122 -8.20 8.09 -10.58
N GLY A 123 -8.94 6.98 -10.51
CA GLY A 123 -9.96 6.63 -11.50
C GLY A 123 -9.41 5.91 -12.74
N SER A 124 -8.14 5.53 -12.71
CA SER A 124 -7.49 4.70 -13.73
C SER A 124 -6.61 3.67 -13.06
N PHE A 125 -6.71 2.42 -13.50
CA PHE A 125 -5.90 1.34 -12.95
C PHE A 125 -4.40 1.66 -13.00
N ILE A 126 -3.67 1.17 -11.99
CA ILE A 126 -2.23 1.30 -11.89
C ILE A 126 -1.57 0.48 -13.00
N THR A 127 -0.73 1.12 -13.80
CA THR A 127 0.00 0.49 -14.91
C THR A 127 1.35 -0.06 -14.47
N GLU A 128 2.05 0.64 -13.59
CA GLU A 128 3.33 0.21 -13.01
C GLU A 128 3.62 0.92 -11.68
N TYR A 129 4.60 0.40 -10.95
CA TYR A 129 5.23 1.03 -9.82
C TYR A 129 6.68 1.33 -10.15
N VAL A 130 7.18 2.47 -9.70
CA VAL A 130 8.57 2.87 -9.85
C VAL A 130 9.26 2.84 -8.50
N VAL A 131 10.37 2.13 -8.41
CA VAL A 131 11.16 2.01 -7.19
C VAL A 131 12.41 2.88 -7.34
N GLU A 132 12.65 3.70 -6.34
CA GLU A 132 13.89 4.47 -6.21
C GLU A 132 14.64 4.06 -4.95
N ARG A 133 15.96 4.15 -5.02
CA ARG A 133 16.85 4.02 -3.87
C ARG A 133 17.59 5.31 -3.59
N ASN A 134 18.02 5.46 -2.35
CA ASN A 134 18.89 6.53 -1.89
C ASN A 134 19.99 5.96 -0.99
N GLU A 135 21.17 6.57 -1.01
CA GLU A 135 22.31 6.23 -0.14
C GLU A 135 22.53 7.37 0.86
N PRO A 136 22.06 7.26 2.11
CA PRO A 136 22.26 8.29 3.12
C PRO A 136 23.76 8.58 3.37
N PRO A 137 24.14 9.82 3.68
CA PRO A 137 23.30 11.01 3.86
C PRO A 137 23.05 11.79 2.56
N SER A 138 23.24 11.20 1.38
CA SER A 138 22.94 11.88 0.11
C SER A 138 21.44 12.13 0.01
N ASP A 139 21.02 13.24 -0.60
CA ASP A 139 19.61 13.48 -0.97
C ASP A 139 19.28 12.97 -2.38
N LYS A 140 20.23 12.31 -3.06
CA LYS A 140 20.06 11.84 -4.43
C LYS A 140 19.27 10.52 -4.47
N TRP A 141 18.08 10.57 -5.04
CA TRP A 141 17.28 9.39 -5.36
C TRP A 141 17.61 8.88 -6.77
N ILE A 142 17.68 7.56 -6.93
CA ILE A 142 18.01 6.89 -8.20
C ILE A 142 16.94 5.84 -8.47
N ARG A 143 16.29 5.92 -9.64
CA ARG A 143 15.38 4.87 -10.13
C ARG A 143 16.14 3.57 -10.32
N VAL A 144 15.69 2.52 -9.66
CA VAL A 144 16.29 1.17 -9.72
C VAL A 144 15.42 0.17 -10.43
N ALA A 145 14.10 0.36 -10.43
CA ALA A 145 13.19 -0.60 -11.02
C ALA A 145 11.87 0.00 -11.48
N SER A 146 11.18 -0.75 -12.33
CA SER A 146 9.78 -0.54 -12.67
C SER A 146 9.09 -1.88 -12.81
N THR A 147 7.98 -2.05 -12.10
CA THR A 147 7.32 -3.33 -11.92
C THR A 147 5.82 -3.17 -11.94
N ARG A 148 5.09 -4.13 -12.50
CA ARG A 148 3.62 -4.15 -12.43
C ARG A 148 3.10 -4.71 -11.11
N PHE A 149 3.97 -5.35 -10.35
CA PHE A 149 3.62 -6.02 -9.09
C PHE A 149 3.95 -5.13 -7.90
N ALA A 150 3.18 -5.26 -6.82
CA ALA A 150 3.43 -4.54 -5.57
C ALA A 150 4.56 -5.17 -4.72
N PHE A 151 5.61 -5.66 -5.40
CA PHE A 151 6.83 -6.16 -4.81
C PHE A 151 7.97 -6.09 -5.84
N HIS A 152 9.21 -6.01 -5.38
CA HIS A 152 10.38 -6.07 -6.22
C HIS A 152 11.65 -6.47 -5.44
N ASN A 153 12.53 -7.24 -6.06
CA ASN A 153 13.88 -7.51 -5.54
C ASN A 153 14.88 -6.53 -6.15
N VAL A 154 15.32 -5.54 -5.37
CA VAL A 154 16.30 -4.55 -5.81
C VAL A 154 17.70 -5.17 -5.71
N THR A 155 18.33 -5.43 -6.86
CA THR A 155 19.67 -6.03 -6.95
C THR A 155 20.75 -5.00 -7.29
N GLY A 156 22.02 -5.39 -7.20
CA GLY A 156 23.16 -4.53 -7.56
C GLY A 156 23.50 -3.49 -6.49
N LEU A 157 23.15 -3.78 -5.25
CA LEU A 157 23.54 -3.01 -4.09
C LEU A 157 24.97 -3.37 -3.68
N SER A 158 25.65 -2.45 -3.01
CA SER A 158 26.97 -2.73 -2.45
C SER A 158 26.82 -3.40 -1.07
N PRO A 159 27.63 -4.42 -0.74
CA PRO A 159 27.65 -5.01 0.58
C PRO A 159 27.99 -4.01 1.68
N ASN A 160 27.44 -4.25 2.88
CA ASN A 160 27.69 -3.45 4.09
C ASN A 160 27.39 -1.94 3.93
N LYS A 161 26.42 -1.57 3.08
CA LYS A 161 25.99 -0.18 2.80
C LYS A 161 24.54 0.05 3.16
N GLU A 162 24.21 1.28 3.53
CA GLU A 162 22.85 1.68 3.89
C GLU A 162 22.10 2.25 2.69
N TYR A 163 20.84 1.83 2.56
CA TYR A 163 19.94 2.27 1.51
C TYR A 163 18.55 2.59 2.08
N CYS A 164 17.95 3.68 1.60
CA CYS A 164 16.53 3.96 1.77
C CYS A 164 15.81 3.69 0.44
N PHE A 165 14.57 3.26 0.51
CA PHE A 165 13.75 2.98 -0.67
C PHE A 165 12.43 3.74 -0.61
N ARG A 166 11.94 4.17 -1.76
CA ARG A 166 10.59 4.72 -1.91
C ARG A 166 9.97 4.25 -3.20
N VAL A 167 8.65 4.23 -3.25
CA VAL A 167 7.89 3.68 -4.36
C VAL A 167 6.85 4.69 -4.82
N PHE A 168 6.66 4.77 -6.13
CA PHE A 168 5.62 5.55 -6.80
C PHE A 168 4.64 4.60 -7.49
N ALA A 169 3.41 5.05 -7.70
CA ALA A 169 2.43 4.39 -8.55
C ALA A 169 2.17 5.23 -9.80
N ASP A 170 2.22 4.60 -10.97
CA ASP A 170 1.92 5.22 -12.26
C ASP A 170 0.60 4.67 -12.79
N ASN A 171 -0.26 5.56 -13.29
CA ASN A 171 -1.40 5.20 -14.14
C ASN A 171 -1.30 5.95 -15.48
N PHE A 172 -2.31 5.82 -16.33
CA PHE A 172 -2.33 6.49 -17.64
C PHE A 172 -2.25 8.03 -17.56
N TYR A 173 -2.68 8.62 -16.43
CA TYR A 173 -2.81 10.06 -16.24
C TYR A 173 -1.60 10.68 -15.51
N GLY A 174 -0.74 9.86 -14.91
CA GLY A 174 0.53 10.30 -14.36
C GLY A 174 1.05 9.44 -13.22
N ARG A 175 2.15 9.92 -12.65
CA ARG A 175 2.84 9.36 -11.49
C ARG A 175 2.34 10.00 -10.20
N SER A 176 2.13 9.18 -9.17
CA SER A 176 1.80 9.61 -7.81
C SER A 176 2.94 10.42 -7.16
N GLU A 177 2.70 10.97 -5.98
CA GLU A 177 3.80 11.28 -5.05
C GLU A 177 4.45 9.98 -4.54
N PRO A 178 5.72 9.99 -4.08
CA PRO A 178 6.32 8.80 -3.50
C PRO A 178 5.64 8.42 -2.18
N CYS A 179 5.68 7.15 -1.82
CA CYS A 179 5.40 6.74 -0.44
C CYS A 179 6.46 7.31 0.52
N GLU A 180 6.13 7.33 1.81
CA GLU A 180 7.13 7.57 2.86
C GLU A 180 8.32 6.60 2.65
N PRO A 181 9.57 7.10 2.64
CA PRO A 181 10.73 6.26 2.52
C PRO A 181 10.79 5.18 3.60
N THR A 182 11.32 4.02 3.26
CA THR A 182 11.78 3.08 4.28
C THR A 182 12.86 3.75 5.13
N ALA A 183 13.02 3.33 6.38
CA ALA A 183 14.21 3.74 7.12
C ALA A 183 15.48 3.14 6.47
N PRO A 184 16.68 3.61 6.84
CA PRO A 184 17.94 3.13 6.26
C PRO A 184 18.18 1.64 6.55
N VAL A 185 18.22 0.82 5.51
CA VAL A 185 18.50 -0.62 5.59
C VAL A 185 19.95 -0.87 5.23
N LYS A 186 20.66 -1.59 6.09
CA LYS A 186 22.05 -1.97 5.85
C LYS A 186 22.14 -3.36 5.20
N THR A 187 22.71 -3.43 4.00
CA THR A 187 22.99 -4.69 3.29
C THR A 187 23.98 -5.55 4.08
N GLU A 188 23.94 -6.85 3.83
CA GLU A 188 24.77 -7.80 4.57
C GLU A 188 26.23 -7.77 4.11
N GLU A 189 27.11 -8.37 4.91
CA GLU A 189 28.48 -8.61 4.49
C GLU A 189 28.53 -9.80 3.51
N PRO A 190 29.47 -9.83 2.56
CA PRO A 190 29.58 -10.90 1.58
C PRO A 190 29.68 -12.27 2.25
N GLU A 191 28.86 -13.22 1.82
CA GLU A 191 28.76 -14.55 2.44
C GLU A 191 30.02 -15.39 2.20
N SER A 192 31.02 -15.25 3.07
CA SER A 192 32.14 -16.19 3.16
C SER A 192 31.92 -17.29 4.22
N SER A 193 30.80 -17.28 4.96
CA SER A 193 30.70 -18.10 6.20
C SER A 193 29.33 -18.61 6.67
N ARG A 194 28.22 -18.54 5.93
CA ARG A 194 26.92 -19.09 6.41
C ARG A 194 26.70 -20.57 6.10
N LYS A 195 26.40 -21.37 7.14
CA LYS A 195 26.22 -22.84 7.08
C LYS A 195 24.77 -23.34 6.92
N LYS A 196 23.75 -22.47 6.83
CA LYS A 196 22.36 -22.87 6.49
C LYS A 196 21.73 -21.85 5.56
N LYS A 197 21.45 -22.24 4.31
CA LYS A 197 20.64 -21.43 3.38
C LYS A 197 19.23 -21.32 3.94
N GLN A 198 18.77 -20.10 4.24
CA GLN A 198 17.35 -19.84 4.46
C GLN A 198 16.59 -20.17 3.18
N GLN A 199 15.46 -20.87 3.30
CA GLN A 199 14.61 -21.16 2.15
C GLN A 199 13.86 -19.88 1.78
N GLU A 200 13.79 -19.62 0.48
CA GLU A 200 13.07 -18.47 -0.06
C GLU A 200 12.07 -18.93 -1.10
N ASP A 201 11.02 -18.12 -1.29
CA ASP A 201 10.05 -18.33 -2.35
C ASP A 201 10.58 -17.84 -3.71
N GLU A 202 9.77 -17.99 -4.75
CA GLU A 202 10.07 -17.52 -6.11
C GLU A 202 10.26 -15.99 -6.21
N PHE A 203 9.91 -15.26 -5.16
CA PHE A 203 10.01 -13.80 -5.04
C PHE A 203 11.16 -13.36 -4.12
N GLY A 204 11.96 -14.28 -3.58
CA GLY A 204 13.08 -14.00 -2.67
C GLY A 204 12.68 -13.68 -1.23
N ARG A 205 11.41 -13.91 -0.86
CA ARG A 205 10.91 -13.72 0.51
C ARG A 205 11.24 -14.95 1.34
N LYS A 206 11.47 -14.74 2.64
CA LYS A 206 11.82 -15.82 3.56
C LYS A 206 10.64 -16.78 3.75
N ILE A 207 10.86 -18.07 3.50
CA ILE A 207 9.95 -19.14 3.87
C ILE A 207 10.28 -19.56 5.30
N ARG A 208 9.35 -19.28 6.21
CA ARG A 208 9.52 -19.55 7.65
C ARG A 208 9.09 -20.96 8.04
N GLY A 209 8.00 -21.45 7.47
CA GLY A 209 7.51 -22.82 7.69
C GLY A 209 6.79 -23.35 6.46
N LYS A 210 6.78 -24.67 6.32
CA LYS A 210 5.94 -25.40 5.36
C LYS A 210 5.25 -26.54 6.09
N TYR A 211 3.94 -26.65 5.93
CA TYR A 211 3.16 -27.75 6.46
C TYR A 211 2.68 -28.63 5.30
N ASP A 212 3.26 -29.82 5.20
CA ASP A 212 2.90 -30.81 4.16
C ASP A 212 1.77 -31.75 4.62
N GLY A 213 1.13 -31.45 5.75
CA GLY A 213 0.03 -32.24 6.29
C GLY A 213 -1.34 -31.92 5.65
N PRO A 214 -2.40 -32.63 6.07
CA PRO A 214 -3.74 -32.43 5.53
C PRO A 214 -4.25 -31.02 5.85
N LYS A 215 -4.98 -30.43 4.90
CA LYS A 215 -5.62 -29.13 5.11
C LYS A 215 -6.46 -29.14 6.38
N ILE A 216 -6.21 -28.17 7.25
CA ILE A 216 -6.95 -27.99 8.50
C ILE A 216 -8.17 -27.12 8.20
N ASN A 217 -9.36 -27.67 8.47
CA ASN A 217 -10.63 -26.95 8.31
C ASN A 217 -11.25 -26.52 9.64
N ASP A 218 -10.71 -27.03 10.75
CA ASP A 218 -11.16 -26.73 12.11
C ASP A 218 -9.92 -26.46 12.96
N TYR A 219 -9.75 -25.18 13.33
CA TYR A 219 -8.67 -24.73 14.20
C TYR A 219 -9.07 -24.72 15.68
N ASP A 220 -10.37 -24.81 16.00
CA ASP A 220 -10.86 -24.83 17.38
C ASP A 220 -10.32 -26.04 18.15
N LYS A 221 -10.03 -27.13 17.44
CA LYS A 221 -9.39 -28.34 17.99
C LYS A 221 -8.02 -28.11 18.63
N PHE A 222 -7.35 -27.00 18.32
CA PHE A 222 -6.05 -26.64 18.89
C PHE A 222 -6.15 -25.70 20.09
N TYR A 223 -7.34 -25.12 20.33
CA TYR A 223 -7.55 -24.21 21.43
C TYR A 223 -7.45 -24.95 22.76
N GLU A 224 -6.61 -24.44 23.66
CA GLU A 224 -6.51 -24.88 25.04
C GLU A 224 -6.59 -23.68 25.97
N ASP A 225 -7.42 -23.77 27.03
CA ASP A 225 -7.45 -22.76 28.09
C ASP A 225 -6.18 -22.87 28.95
N ILE A 226 -5.19 -22.03 28.62
CA ILE A 226 -3.86 -22.09 29.25
C ILE A 226 -3.90 -21.74 30.73
N TRP A 227 -4.85 -20.90 31.15
CA TRP A 227 -4.96 -20.35 32.50
C TRP A 227 -5.52 -21.37 33.50
N LYS A 228 -6.30 -22.34 33.01
CA LYS A 228 -6.75 -23.46 33.85
C LYS A 228 -5.65 -24.47 34.14
N LYS A 229 -4.68 -24.60 33.24
CA LYS A 229 -3.69 -25.68 33.25
C LYS A 229 -2.30 -25.21 33.70
N TYR A 230 -2.00 -23.93 33.55
CA TYR A 230 -0.70 -23.34 33.81
C TYR A 230 -0.82 -21.99 34.52
N HIS A 231 0.29 -21.57 35.13
CA HIS A 231 0.47 -20.22 35.66
C HIS A 231 1.43 -19.50 34.72
N PRO A 232 0.93 -18.85 33.65
CA PRO A 232 1.82 -18.23 32.70
C PRO A 232 2.65 -17.13 33.39
N GLN A 233 3.89 -16.98 32.94
CA GLN A 233 4.90 -16.13 33.55
C GLN A 233 5.26 -14.99 32.59
N PRO A 234 5.77 -13.86 33.11
CA PRO A 234 6.35 -12.83 32.25
C PRO A 234 7.43 -13.41 31.34
N VAL A 235 7.39 -13.00 30.08
CA VAL A 235 8.29 -13.49 29.04
C VAL A 235 9.56 -12.64 28.98
N GLU A 236 10.71 -13.31 28.99
CA GLU A 236 12.00 -12.70 28.65
C GLU A 236 12.30 -12.94 27.16
N VAL A 237 12.81 -11.91 26.48
CA VAL A 237 13.17 -12.02 25.06
C VAL A 237 14.43 -12.86 24.91
N LYS A 238 14.29 -14.03 24.29
CA LYS A 238 15.40 -14.95 24.03
C LYS A 238 16.22 -14.49 22.84
N GLN A 239 17.54 -14.56 23.00
CA GLN A 239 18.48 -14.40 21.88
C GLN A 239 18.69 -15.77 21.23
N GLY A 240 18.34 -15.90 19.95
CA GLY A 240 18.48 -17.15 19.22
C GLY A 240 17.31 -17.45 18.29
N SER A 241 17.40 -18.60 17.63
CA SER A 241 16.46 -19.00 16.60
C SER A 241 15.21 -19.63 17.22
N VAL A 242 14.03 -19.11 16.89
CA VAL A 242 12.74 -19.72 17.27
C VAL A 242 12.63 -21.18 16.84
N TYR A 243 13.29 -21.55 15.73
CA TYR A 243 13.31 -22.91 15.18
C TYR A 243 14.01 -23.93 16.08
N ASP A 244 14.77 -23.48 17.08
CA ASP A 244 15.38 -24.40 18.05
C ASP A 244 14.32 -24.93 19.02
N TYR A 245 13.26 -24.17 19.27
CA TYR A 245 12.22 -24.45 20.27
C TYR A 245 10.87 -24.83 19.66
N TYR A 246 10.56 -24.32 18.47
CA TYR A 246 9.26 -24.51 17.82
C TYR A 246 9.40 -25.05 16.41
N ASP A 247 8.47 -25.93 16.03
CA ASP A 247 8.24 -26.31 14.64
C ASP A 247 7.25 -25.33 14.02
N ILE A 248 7.69 -24.55 13.03
CA ILE A 248 6.87 -23.55 12.33
C ILE A 248 6.15 -24.22 11.16
N LEU A 249 4.82 -24.10 11.14
CA LEU A 249 3.95 -24.82 10.21
C LEU A 249 3.34 -23.85 9.17
N GLU A 250 2.08 -24.01 8.80
CA GLU A 250 1.40 -23.18 7.80
C GLU A 250 1.26 -21.72 8.23
N GLU A 251 1.28 -20.84 7.24
CA GLU A 251 0.93 -19.43 7.41
C GLU A 251 -0.58 -19.31 7.68
N LEU A 252 -0.94 -18.63 8.76
CA LEU A 252 -2.31 -18.27 9.13
C LEU A 252 -2.71 -16.92 8.54
N GLY A 253 -1.74 -16.03 8.32
CA GLY A 253 -1.97 -14.78 7.63
C GLY A 253 -0.72 -13.91 7.49
N SER A 254 -0.80 -12.94 6.59
CA SER A 254 0.25 -11.95 6.33
C SER A 254 -0.32 -10.54 6.36
N GLY A 255 0.47 -9.59 6.86
CA GLY A 255 0.07 -8.21 7.07
C GLY A 255 1.23 -7.23 6.90
N ALA A 256 0.96 -5.95 7.16
CA ALA A 256 1.94 -4.87 6.98
C ALA A 256 3.19 -5.01 7.87
N PHE A 257 3.10 -5.76 8.96
CA PHE A 257 4.18 -5.91 9.94
C PHE A 257 4.85 -7.29 9.91
N GLY A 258 4.49 -8.14 8.95
CA GLY A 258 5.06 -9.48 8.79
C GLY A 258 3.99 -10.56 8.69
N VAL A 259 4.31 -11.76 9.17
CA VAL A 259 3.49 -12.96 8.94
C VAL A 259 3.21 -13.71 10.24
N VAL A 260 2.14 -14.48 10.24
CA VAL A 260 1.68 -15.25 11.38
C VAL A 260 1.59 -16.70 10.96
N HIS A 261 2.21 -17.59 11.73
CA HIS A 261 2.19 -19.03 11.50
C HIS A 261 1.62 -19.76 12.70
N ARG A 262 1.01 -20.92 12.47
CA ARG A 262 0.82 -21.90 13.53
C ARG A 262 2.18 -22.53 13.84
N CYS A 263 2.48 -22.73 15.11
CA CYS A 263 3.69 -23.43 15.53
C CYS A 263 3.40 -24.47 16.62
N ILE A 264 4.30 -25.43 16.76
CA ILE A 264 4.26 -26.45 17.82
C ILE A 264 5.50 -26.31 18.68
N GLU A 265 5.33 -26.17 19.97
CA GLU A 265 6.42 -26.19 20.94
C GLU A 265 6.98 -27.61 21.06
N LYS A 266 8.27 -27.79 20.76
CA LYS A 266 8.88 -29.13 20.67
C LYS A 266 8.90 -29.89 22.00
N SER A 267 9.02 -29.18 23.12
CA SER A 267 9.12 -29.78 24.44
C SER A 267 7.79 -30.34 24.95
N THR A 268 6.66 -29.73 24.57
CA THR A 268 5.33 -30.07 25.10
C THR A 268 4.37 -30.60 24.05
N GLY A 269 4.65 -30.37 22.76
CA GLY A 269 3.73 -30.64 21.66
C GLY A 269 2.55 -29.66 21.57
N ARG A 270 2.55 -28.59 22.36
CA ARG A 270 1.45 -27.61 22.39
C ARG A 270 1.50 -26.69 21.18
N VAL A 271 0.31 -26.27 20.75
CA VAL A 271 0.13 -25.43 19.58
C VAL A 271 0.03 -23.98 20.01
N PHE A 272 0.70 -23.11 19.27
CA PHE A 272 0.72 -21.67 19.48
C PHE A 272 0.67 -20.94 18.13
N VAL A 273 0.62 -19.62 18.21
CA VAL A 273 0.71 -18.72 17.06
C VAL A 273 2.04 -17.95 17.11
N ALA A 274 2.90 -18.16 16.12
CA ALA A 274 4.13 -17.40 15.95
C ALA A 274 3.91 -16.19 15.03
N LYS A 275 3.91 -14.98 15.60
CA LYS A 275 3.90 -13.71 14.86
C LYS A 275 5.33 -13.25 14.61
N PHE A 276 5.74 -13.32 13.35
CA PHE A 276 7.03 -12.84 12.87
C PHE A 276 6.91 -11.38 12.44
N ILE A 277 7.69 -10.52 13.08
CA ILE A 277 7.66 -9.07 12.90
C ILE A 277 8.97 -8.64 12.25
N ASN A 278 8.90 -8.12 11.03
CA ASN A 278 10.09 -7.59 10.37
C ASN A 278 10.56 -6.34 11.14
N THR A 279 11.76 -6.40 11.70
CA THR A 279 12.41 -5.30 12.42
C THR A 279 13.77 -5.02 11.80
N PRO A 280 13.81 -4.51 10.57
CA PRO A 280 15.07 -4.20 9.89
C PRO A 280 15.86 -3.10 10.63
N TYR A 281 15.21 -2.28 11.46
CA TYR A 281 15.84 -1.18 12.20
C TYR A 281 15.89 -1.44 13.72
N PRO A 282 16.93 -0.97 14.43
CA PRO A 282 17.02 -1.10 15.89
C PRO A 282 15.84 -0.46 16.65
N LEU A 283 15.28 0.64 16.13
CA LEU A 283 14.14 1.33 16.75
C LEU A 283 12.85 0.50 16.68
N ASP A 284 12.68 -0.31 15.64
CA ASP A 284 11.54 -1.22 15.52
C ASP A 284 11.58 -2.25 16.65
N LYS A 285 12.77 -2.81 16.91
CA LYS A 285 12.96 -3.76 18.02
C LYS A 285 12.65 -3.13 19.37
N TYR A 286 13.04 -1.87 19.57
CA TYR A 286 12.71 -1.14 20.80
C TYR A 286 11.18 -1.00 20.98
N THR A 287 10.47 -0.66 19.91
CA THR A 287 9.00 -0.57 19.92
C THR A 287 8.35 -1.91 20.25
N VAL A 288 8.80 -3.00 19.62
CA VAL A 288 8.28 -4.35 19.90
C VAL A 288 8.63 -4.80 21.33
N LYS A 289 9.82 -4.49 21.84
CA LYS A 289 10.19 -4.77 23.24
C LYS A 289 9.32 -4.03 24.25
N ASN A 290 8.92 -2.80 23.93
CA ASN A 290 7.96 -2.06 24.75
C ASN A 290 6.57 -2.71 24.71
N GLU A 291 6.11 -3.18 23.56
CA GLU A 291 4.86 -3.96 23.44
C GLU A 291 4.90 -5.22 24.31
N ILE A 292 6.00 -5.99 24.25
CA ILE A 292 6.22 -7.18 25.10
C ILE A 292 6.16 -6.81 26.59
N SER A 293 6.81 -5.72 27.00
CA SER A 293 6.81 -5.24 28.39
C SER A 293 5.39 -4.91 28.87
N ILE A 294 4.59 -4.26 28.02
CA ILE A 294 3.18 -3.95 28.32
C ILE A 294 2.36 -5.24 28.45
N MET A 295 2.53 -6.20 27.53
CA MET A 295 1.84 -7.50 27.60
C MET A 295 2.19 -8.27 28.89
N ASN A 296 3.45 -8.25 29.29
CA ASN A 296 3.92 -8.86 30.55
C ASN A 296 3.29 -8.20 31.79
N GLN A 297 3.11 -6.88 31.78
CA GLN A 297 2.48 -6.15 32.90
C GLN A 297 0.97 -6.38 32.97
N LEU A 298 0.32 -6.56 31.82
CA LEU A 298 -1.12 -6.75 31.69
C LEU A 298 -1.54 -8.23 31.67
N HIS A 299 -0.70 -9.12 32.18
CA HIS A 299 -0.90 -10.56 32.19
C HIS A 299 -2.25 -10.93 32.84
N HIS A 300 -3.26 -11.29 32.03
CA HIS A 300 -4.63 -11.53 32.51
C HIS A 300 -5.41 -12.49 31.58
N PRO A 301 -6.26 -13.40 32.11
CA PRO A 301 -7.06 -14.37 31.33
C PRO A 301 -8.13 -13.80 30.39
N LYS A 302 -8.20 -12.47 30.24
CA LYS A 302 -9.11 -11.79 29.30
C LYS A 302 -8.37 -11.15 28.13
N LEU A 303 -7.04 -11.20 28.17
CA LEU A 303 -6.15 -10.69 27.14
C LEU A 303 -5.38 -11.87 26.58
N ILE A 304 -5.01 -11.78 25.30
CA ILE A 304 -4.19 -12.82 24.67
C ILE A 304 -2.86 -12.93 25.40
N ASN A 305 -2.47 -14.14 25.76
CA ASN A 305 -1.22 -14.36 26.46
C ASN A 305 -0.03 -14.36 25.49
N LEU A 306 1.06 -13.70 25.89
CA LEU A 306 2.36 -13.86 25.28
C LEU A 306 3.07 -15.02 25.99
N HIS A 307 3.26 -16.13 25.30
CA HIS A 307 3.91 -17.34 25.84
C HIS A 307 5.43 -17.28 25.75
N ASP A 308 5.96 -16.70 24.67
CA ASP A 308 7.41 -16.63 24.44
C ASP A 308 7.76 -15.50 23.46
N ALA A 309 9.03 -15.09 23.42
CA ALA A 309 9.51 -14.07 22.50
C ALA A 309 10.98 -14.28 22.11
N PHE A 310 11.29 -14.04 20.84
CA PHE A 310 12.63 -14.20 20.27
C PHE A 310 13.06 -12.94 19.52
N GLU A 311 14.35 -12.65 19.61
CA GLU A 311 15.01 -11.62 18.82
C GLU A 311 16.02 -12.27 17.86
N ASP A 312 15.84 -12.01 16.56
CA ASP A 312 16.81 -12.31 15.51
C ASP A 312 17.34 -10.98 14.91
N LYS A 313 18.31 -11.05 14.00
CA LYS A 313 19.03 -9.90 13.44
C LYS A 313 18.10 -8.83 12.88
N TYR A 314 17.11 -9.22 12.09
CA TYR A 314 16.17 -8.32 11.40
C TYR A 314 14.69 -8.65 11.68
N GLU A 315 14.42 -9.43 12.72
CA GLU A 315 13.08 -9.93 13.01
C GLU A 315 12.90 -10.14 14.51
N MET A 316 11.69 -9.88 15.00
CA MET A 316 11.23 -10.26 16.34
C MET A 316 10.11 -11.30 16.17
N VAL A 317 10.09 -12.34 17.01
CA VAL A 317 9.04 -13.36 16.97
C VAL A 317 8.30 -13.35 18.29
N LEU A 318 6.98 -13.19 18.24
CA LEU A 318 6.09 -13.30 19.41
C LEU A 318 5.33 -14.63 19.31
N ILE A 319 5.39 -15.44 20.37
CA ILE A 319 4.61 -16.68 20.49
C ILE A 319 3.39 -16.36 21.33
N LEU A 320 2.23 -16.38 20.70
CA LEU A 320 0.94 -16.04 21.26
C LEU A 320 0.12 -17.31 21.52
N GLU A 321 -0.79 -17.23 22.51
CA GLU A 321 -1.82 -18.23 22.79
C GLU A 321 -2.69 -18.57 21.58
#